data_AF-A0A918CV93-F1
#
_entry.id   AF-A0A918CV93-F1
#
_cell.length_a   1.000
_cell.length_b   1.000
_cell.length_c   1.000
_cell.angle_alpha   90.00
_cell.angle_beta   90.00
_cell.angle_gamma   90.00
#
_symmetry.space_group_name_H-M   'P 1'
#
loop_
_entity.id
_entity.type
_entity.pdbx_description
1 polymer ?
#
loop_
_entity_poly.entity_id
_entity_poly.type
_entity_poly.pdbx_seq_one_letter_code
_entity_poly.pdbx_strand_id
1 'polypeptide(L)'
;MHQGYTVPLSPRGVANLATKPPWHYAGVVVGAEFWTDPAAAAATLPEGLTPDPYSAGHGTVLFIDWQFSGSRDEYLDAARSQYREFFVLPDACWQDRPVSWCPYIYVDNDHAVAGLVRQRLNAAMGNTWTPAHQAVEDEDAQSLAQLLAMGADPDEVCDNMTLLTHAIDMEGDGALQSGSSLTVHTTAVLLAFGADPQLPDPDGQTPMDLALHYDHDLAVKLLQRHISE
;
A
#
# COMPACT_ATOMS: atom_id res chain seq x y z
N MET A 1 9.03 23.26 2.90
CA MET A 1 9.28 21.83 3.13
C MET A 1 9.50 21.13 1.79
N HIS A 2 10.37 20.13 1.71
CA HIS A 2 10.54 19.33 0.49
C HIS A 2 9.55 18.17 0.49
N GLN A 3 9.00 17.82 -0.68
CA GLN A 3 7.93 16.84 -0.88
C GLN A 3 8.40 15.73 -1.85
N GLY A 4 7.79 14.56 -1.79
CA GLY A 4 8.01 13.44 -2.72
C GLY A 4 7.89 12.08 -2.04
N TYR A 5 7.42 11.08 -2.79
CA TYR A 5 7.28 9.71 -2.27
C TYR A 5 8.63 8.98 -2.22
N THR A 6 9.43 9.12 -3.27
CA THR A 6 10.83 8.69 -3.30
C THR A 6 11.76 9.89 -3.39
N VAL A 7 13.06 9.64 -3.24
CA VAL A 7 14.09 10.64 -3.54
C VAL A 7 14.20 10.92 -5.06
N PRO A 8 14.76 12.08 -5.45
CA PRO A 8 15.02 13.24 -4.61
C PRO A 8 13.73 13.99 -4.21
N LEU A 9 13.64 14.40 -2.95
CA LEU A 9 12.59 15.29 -2.48
C LEU A 9 12.77 16.68 -3.11
N SER A 10 11.66 17.36 -3.43
CA SER A 10 11.69 18.67 -4.08
C SER A 10 10.54 19.55 -3.57
N PRO A 11 10.64 20.90 -3.64
CA PRO A 11 9.58 21.78 -3.15
C PRO A 11 8.20 21.53 -3.78
N ARG A 12 8.14 20.92 -4.98
CA ARG A 12 6.91 20.61 -5.71
C ARG A 12 6.54 19.13 -5.74
N GLY A 13 7.37 18.23 -5.19
CA GLY A 13 7.13 16.78 -5.30
C GLY A 13 7.05 16.26 -6.74
N VAL A 14 7.86 16.82 -7.65
CA VAL A 14 7.90 16.41 -9.07
C VAL A 14 9.22 15.72 -9.43
N ALA A 15 10.28 15.96 -8.65
CA ALA A 15 11.61 15.40 -8.95
C ALA A 15 11.80 13.96 -8.48
N ASN A 16 10.89 13.43 -7.65
CA ASN A 16 10.96 12.07 -7.13
C ASN A 16 10.88 11.04 -8.26
N LEU A 17 11.69 9.98 -8.15
CA LEU A 17 11.76 8.91 -9.14
C LEU A 17 10.44 8.16 -9.32
N ALA A 18 9.70 7.85 -8.26
CA ALA A 18 8.40 7.18 -8.34
C ALA A 18 7.33 7.96 -7.58
N THR A 19 6.12 8.01 -8.13
CA THR A 19 4.97 8.65 -7.49
C THR A 19 4.42 7.79 -6.36
N LYS A 20 3.60 8.40 -5.51
CA LYS A 20 2.80 7.66 -4.52
C LYS A 20 1.79 6.75 -5.26
N PRO A 21 1.52 5.53 -4.77
CA PRO A 21 0.40 4.71 -5.25
C PRO A 21 -0.95 5.46 -5.16
N PRO A 22 -2.01 5.00 -5.87
CA PRO A 22 -2.10 3.78 -6.66
C PRO A 22 -1.29 3.84 -7.95
N TRP A 23 -0.79 2.67 -8.35
CA TRP A 23 -0.03 2.45 -9.58
C TRP A 23 -0.81 1.50 -10.48
N HIS A 24 -1.03 1.93 -11.72
CA HIS A 24 -1.75 1.18 -12.73
C HIS A 24 -0.76 0.66 -13.77
N TYR A 25 -0.92 -0.61 -14.14
CA TYR A 25 -0.04 -1.30 -15.09
C TYR A 25 -0.87 -1.96 -16.18
N ALA A 26 -0.49 -1.73 -17.44
CA ALA A 26 -0.98 -2.47 -18.58
C ALA A 26 0.22 -3.05 -19.33
N GLY A 27 0.19 -4.33 -19.69
CA GLY A 27 1.36 -4.96 -20.30
C GLY A 27 1.04 -6.12 -21.22
N VAL A 28 2.00 -6.44 -22.09
CA VAL A 28 1.99 -7.62 -22.95
C VAL A 28 3.03 -8.60 -22.44
N VAL A 29 2.59 -9.82 -22.15
CA VAL A 29 3.38 -10.83 -21.45
C VAL A 29 3.79 -11.96 -22.41
N VAL A 30 5.07 -12.30 -22.41
CA VAL A 30 5.60 -13.56 -22.93
C VAL A 30 6.09 -14.38 -21.74
N GLY A 31 5.45 -15.52 -21.50
CA GLY A 31 5.79 -16.40 -20.38
C GLY A 31 6.28 -17.76 -20.84
N ALA A 32 7.16 -18.37 -20.06
CA ALA A 32 7.59 -19.76 -20.23
C ALA A 32 7.69 -20.47 -18.89
N GLU A 33 7.14 -21.67 -18.83
CA GLU A 33 7.33 -22.63 -17.75
C GLU A 33 8.73 -23.26 -17.85
N PHE A 34 9.38 -23.54 -16.72
CA PHE A 34 10.65 -24.25 -16.69
C PHE A 34 10.78 -25.16 -15.47
N TRP A 35 11.72 -26.11 -15.57
CA TRP A 35 12.20 -26.92 -14.46
C TRP A 35 13.71 -26.73 -14.27
N THR A 36 14.14 -26.63 -13.02
CA THR A 36 15.54 -26.52 -12.60
C THR A 36 15.85 -27.50 -11.47
N ASP A 37 17.09 -27.53 -11.00
CA ASP A 37 17.49 -28.28 -9.82
C ASP A 37 16.69 -27.79 -8.59
N PRO A 38 15.90 -28.66 -7.92
CA PRO A 38 15.14 -28.30 -6.73
C PRO A 38 16.01 -27.69 -5.62
N ALA A 39 17.25 -28.15 -5.46
CA ALA A 39 18.16 -27.61 -4.47
C ALA A 39 18.59 -26.18 -4.80
N ALA A 40 18.75 -25.86 -6.09
CA ALA A 40 19.07 -24.51 -6.54
C ALA A 40 17.89 -23.55 -6.34
N ALA A 41 16.66 -23.98 -6.63
CA ALA A 41 15.46 -23.19 -6.36
C ALA A 41 15.30 -22.93 -4.85
N ALA A 42 15.43 -23.97 -4.03
CA ALA A 42 15.35 -23.89 -2.57
C ALA A 42 16.40 -22.94 -1.96
N ALA A 43 17.61 -22.89 -2.52
CA ALA A 43 18.67 -22.00 -2.07
C ALA A 43 18.36 -20.50 -2.24
N THR A 44 17.36 -20.16 -3.05
CA THR A 44 16.92 -18.76 -3.23
C THR A 44 15.83 -18.31 -2.27
N LEU A 45 15.24 -19.25 -1.50
CA LEU A 45 14.10 -18.96 -0.64
C LEU A 45 14.54 -18.16 0.60
N PRO A 46 13.81 -17.08 0.96
CA PRO A 46 14.01 -16.39 2.22
C PRO A 46 13.48 -17.22 3.38
N GLU A 47 13.83 -16.82 4.60
CA GLU A 47 13.23 -17.38 5.81
C GLU A 47 11.70 -17.26 5.76
N GLY A 48 11.00 -18.33 6.16
CA GLY A 48 9.54 -18.41 6.13
C GLY A 48 8.95 -19.04 4.87
N LEU A 49 9.71 -19.17 3.77
CA LEU A 49 9.29 -19.94 2.60
C LEU A 49 9.95 -21.32 2.59
N THR A 50 9.19 -22.33 2.17
CA THR A 50 9.66 -23.71 1.99
C THR A 50 9.53 -24.15 0.53
N PRO A 51 10.30 -25.15 0.09
CA PRO A 51 10.12 -25.73 -1.25
C PRO A 51 8.70 -26.29 -1.41
N ASP A 52 8.10 -26.11 -2.59
CA ASP A 52 6.82 -26.74 -2.89
C ASP A 52 6.95 -28.27 -2.91
N PRO A 53 6.13 -29.02 -2.15
CA PRO A 53 6.27 -30.47 -2.04
C PRO A 53 5.83 -31.23 -3.30
N TYR A 54 5.11 -30.60 -4.23
CA TYR A 54 4.55 -31.21 -5.43
C TYR A 54 5.28 -30.77 -6.70
N SER A 55 5.81 -29.55 -6.73
CA SER A 55 6.45 -28.95 -7.91
C SER A 55 7.87 -28.46 -7.63
N ALA A 56 8.61 -29.10 -6.72
CA ALA A 56 9.98 -28.71 -6.42
C ALA A 56 10.86 -28.57 -7.68
N GLY A 57 11.45 -27.38 -7.87
CA GLY A 57 12.26 -27.04 -9.05
C GLY A 57 11.47 -26.53 -10.26
N HIS A 58 10.14 -26.54 -10.20
CA HIS A 58 9.29 -25.86 -11.18
C HIS A 58 9.33 -24.33 -10.97
N GLY A 59 9.14 -23.59 -12.05
CA GLY A 59 8.90 -22.16 -11.99
C GLY A 59 8.49 -21.58 -13.34
N THR A 60 8.18 -20.28 -13.33
CA THR A 60 7.85 -19.51 -14.53
C THR A 60 8.85 -18.38 -14.73
N VAL A 61 9.18 -18.08 -15.98
CA VAL A 61 9.85 -16.82 -16.34
C VAL A 61 8.90 -15.96 -17.15
N LEU A 62 8.90 -14.66 -16.87
CA LEU A 62 8.04 -13.69 -17.55
C LEU A 62 8.91 -12.59 -18.17
N PHE A 63 8.60 -12.25 -19.41
CA PHE A 63 9.09 -11.07 -20.12
C PHE A 63 7.88 -10.18 -20.41
N ILE A 64 7.92 -8.92 -19.99
CA ILE A 64 6.76 -8.03 -20.07
C ILE A 64 7.17 -6.68 -20.63
N ASP A 65 6.43 -6.21 -21.64
CA ASP A 65 6.44 -4.83 -22.07
C ASP A 65 5.33 -4.09 -21.33
N TRP A 66 5.70 -3.19 -20.40
CA TRP A 66 4.79 -2.46 -19.52
C TRP A 66 4.54 -1.02 -19.98
N GLN A 67 3.31 -0.57 -19.74
CA GLN A 67 2.87 0.82 -19.70
C GLN A 67 2.35 1.10 -18.28
N PHE A 68 3.00 2.03 -17.58
CA PHE A 68 2.66 2.49 -16.25
C PHE A 68 1.79 3.76 -16.27
N SER A 69 0.95 3.94 -15.25
CA SER A 69 0.39 5.23 -14.88
C SER A 69 0.18 5.35 -13.38
N GLY A 70 0.37 6.56 -12.84
CA GLY A 70 -0.13 6.95 -11.52
C GLY A 70 -1.32 7.90 -11.66
N SER A 71 -1.41 8.87 -10.75
CA SER A 71 -2.53 9.82 -10.63
C SER A 71 -2.48 11.02 -11.59
N ARG A 72 -1.46 11.14 -12.44
CA ARG A 72 -1.24 12.32 -13.31
C ARG A 72 -1.11 11.95 -14.79
N ASP A 73 -1.78 10.89 -15.21
CA ASP A 73 -1.78 10.40 -16.58
C ASP A 73 -0.35 10.16 -17.12
N GLU A 74 0.54 9.57 -16.32
CA GLU A 74 1.94 9.33 -16.67
C GLU A 74 2.10 8.50 -17.95
N TYR A 75 1.09 7.71 -18.34
CA TYR A 75 1.07 6.98 -19.61
C TYR A 75 1.20 7.88 -20.85
N LEU A 76 0.87 9.17 -20.74
CA LEU A 76 1.04 10.16 -21.80
C LEU A 76 2.51 10.56 -22.03
N ASP A 77 3.40 10.33 -21.05
CA ASP A 77 4.85 10.50 -21.19
C ASP A 77 5.56 9.13 -21.29
N ALA A 78 5.44 8.51 -22.47
CA ALA A 78 5.96 7.17 -22.73
C ALA A 78 7.46 7.01 -22.42
N ALA A 79 8.26 8.07 -22.52
CA ALA A 79 9.69 8.02 -22.22
C ALA A 79 9.98 7.73 -20.74
N ARG A 80 9.03 8.04 -19.84
CA ARG A 80 9.12 7.73 -18.41
C ARG A 80 8.31 6.50 -18.02
N SER A 81 7.15 6.31 -18.64
CA SER A 81 6.15 5.35 -18.20
C SER A 81 6.16 4.01 -18.94
N GLN A 82 6.93 3.86 -20.02
CA GLN A 82 7.16 2.56 -20.64
C GLN A 82 8.46 1.94 -20.16
N TYR A 83 8.42 0.65 -19.86
CA TYR A 83 9.59 -0.13 -19.50
C TYR A 83 9.38 -1.60 -19.83
N ARG A 84 10.48 -2.34 -19.93
CA ARG A 84 10.47 -3.79 -20.09
C ARG A 84 10.96 -4.44 -18.81
N GLU A 85 10.39 -5.60 -18.51
CA GLU A 85 10.67 -6.33 -17.30
C GLU A 85 10.90 -7.81 -17.60
N PHE A 86 11.88 -8.39 -16.91
CA PHE A 86 12.13 -9.82 -16.87
C PHE A 86 12.25 -10.29 -15.43
N PHE A 87 11.52 -11.34 -15.06
CA PHE A 87 11.65 -11.94 -13.73
C PHE A 87 11.40 -13.44 -13.71
N VAL A 88 11.94 -14.06 -12.67
CA VAL A 88 11.93 -15.51 -12.44
C VAL A 88 11.08 -15.82 -11.21
N LEU A 89 10.21 -16.83 -11.33
CA LEU A 89 9.22 -17.21 -10.33
C LEU A 89 9.27 -18.71 -10.02
N PRO A 90 10.25 -19.21 -9.24
CA PRO A 90 10.19 -20.56 -8.68
C PRO A 90 8.98 -20.76 -7.75
N ASP A 91 8.41 -21.95 -7.79
CA ASP A 91 7.36 -22.38 -6.87
C ASP A 91 7.91 -22.56 -5.45
N ALA A 92 7.11 -22.13 -4.48
CA ALA A 92 7.39 -22.27 -3.06
C ALA A 92 6.09 -22.43 -2.27
N CYS A 93 6.21 -22.67 -0.97
CA CYS A 93 5.09 -22.68 -0.03
C CYS A 93 5.32 -21.67 1.10
N TRP A 94 4.26 -20.98 1.48
CA TRP A 94 4.18 -20.16 2.68
C TRP A 94 3.04 -20.69 3.55
N GLN A 95 3.34 -21.20 4.75
CA GLN A 95 2.32 -21.78 5.65
C GLN A 95 1.41 -22.81 4.92
N ASP A 96 2.02 -23.76 4.21
CA ASP A 96 1.36 -24.78 3.39
C ASP A 96 0.51 -24.25 2.21
N ARG A 97 0.58 -22.95 1.89
CA ARG A 97 -0.06 -22.34 0.72
C ARG A 97 0.93 -22.20 -0.43
N PRO A 98 0.58 -22.63 -1.66
CA PRO A 98 1.44 -22.44 -2.81
C PRO A 98 1.58 -20.95 -3.15
N VAL A 99 2.80 -20.53 -3.41
CA VAL A 99 3.17 -19.16 -3.79
C VAL A 99 4.26 -19.20 -4.87
N SER A 100 4.41 -18.10 -5.61
CA SER A 100 5.51 -17.89 -6.55
C SER A 100 6.50 -16.88 -5.95
N TRP A 101 7.71 -17.34 -5.67
CA TRP A 101 8.77 -16.50 -5.10
C TRP A 101 9.55 -15.80 -6.21
N CYS A 102 9.89 -14.51 -6.07
CA CYS A 102 10.63 -13.75 -7.09
C CYS A 102 12.06 -13.40 -6.64
N PRO A 103 13.05 -14.30 -6.80
CA PRO A 103 14.43 -14.03 -6.41
C PRO A 103 15.13 -13.00 -7.31
N TYR A 104 14.82 -12.99 -8.61
CA TYR A 104 15.50 -12.17 -9.59
C TYR A 104 14.52 -11.43 -10.49
N ILE A 105 14.76 -10.13 -10.66
CA ILE A 105 13.96 -9.22 -11.49
C ILE A 105 14.89 -8.17 -12.10
N TYR A 106 14.65 -7.84 -13.36
CA TYR A 106 15.42 -6.89 -14.16
C TYR A 106 14.47 -5.98 -14.92
N VAL A 107 14.76 -4.68 -14.93
CA VAL A 107 14.02 -3.66 -15.66
C VAL A 107 14.98 -2.72 -16.38
N ASP A 108 14.52 -2.08 -17.45
CA ASP A 108 15.31 -1.12 -18.24
C ASP A 108 15.02 0.36 -17.91
N ASN A 109 14.32 0.63 -16.81
CA ASN A 109 13.83 1.96 -16.42
C ASN A 109 14.05 2.24 -14.92
N ASP A 110 14.56 3.41 -14.58
CA ASP A 110 14.91 3.83 -13.22
C ASP A 110 13.70 4.16 -12.33
N HIS A 111 12.61 4.69 -12.90
CA HIS A 111 11.32 4.82 -12.20
C HIS A 111 10.80 3.44 -11.75
N ALA A 112 10.87 2.44 -12.63
CA ALA A 112 10.47 1.06 -12.30
C ALA A 112 11.35 0.45 -11.20
N VAL A 113 12.68 0.65 -11.25
CA VAL A 113 13.59 0.22 -10.16
C VAL A 113 13.19 0.84 -8.82
N ALA A 114 12.93 2.16 -8.80
CA ALA A 114 12.56 2.86 -7.57
C ALA A 114 11.23 2.35 -6.98
N GLY A 115 10.23 2.09 -7.84
CA GLY A 115 8.97 1.47 -7.45
C GLY A 115 9.14 0.08 -6.85
N LEU A 116 9.92 -0.79 -7.51
CA LEU A 116 10.21 -2.15 -7.04
C LEU A 116 10.95 -2.16 -5.70
N VAL A 117 11.96 -1.31 -5.53
CA VAL A 117 12.69 -1.19 -4.26
C VAL A 117 11.74 -0.77 -3.14
N ARG A 118 10.85 0.19 -3.41
CA ARG A 118 9.88 0.66 -2.42
C ARG A 118 8.87 -0.43 -2.06
N GLN A 119 8.35 -1.17 -3.04
CA GLN A 119 7.45 -2.29 -2.81
C GLN A 119 8.10 -3.40 -1.96
N ARG A 120 9.37 -3.74 -2.25
CA ARG A 120 10.13 -4.72 -1.46
C ARG A 120 10.39 -4.24 -0.03
N LEU A 121 10.72 -2.96 0.15
CA LEU A 121 10.91 -2.40 1.48
C LEU A 121 9.61 -2.44 2.30
N ASN A 122 8.47 -2.10 1.72
CA ASN A 122 7.18 -2.18 2.41
C ASN A 122 6.88 -3.62 2.87
N ALA A 123 7.11 -4.61 2.00
CA ALA A 123 6.94 -6.02 2.34
C ALA A 123 7.93 -6.49 3.44
N ALA A 124 9.17 -6.01 3.41
CA ALA A 124 10.19 -6.38 4.39
C ALA A 124 10.00 -5.72 5.77
N MET A 125 9.40 -4.53 5.82
CA MET A 125 9.17 -3.78 7.07
C MET A 125 7.90 -4.23 7.81
N GLY A 126 7.12 -5.19 7.28
CA GLY A 126 5.89 -5.66 7.93
C GLY A 126 4.73 -4.67 7.87
N ASN A 127 4.87 -3.53 7.19
CA ASN A 127 3.79 -2.56 6.96
C ASN A 127 2.83 -3.09 5.89
N THR A 128 2.11 -4.17 6.19
CA THR A 128 0.99 -4.65 5.40
C THR A 128 -0.28 -3.93 5.82
N TRP A 129 -0.30 -2.60 5.72
CA TRP A 129 -1.57 -1.87 5.73
C TRP A 129 -2.47 -2.47 4.64
N THR A 130 -3.75 -2.65 4.95
CA THR A 130 -4.75 -2.86 3.89
C THR A 130 -4.76 -1.64 2.95
N PRO A 131 -5.28 -1.76 1.72
CA PRO A 131 -5.36 -0.60 0.83
C PRO A 131 -6.08 0.61 1.45
N ALA A 132 -7.12 0.40 2.26
CA ALA A 132 -7.82 1.50 2.91
C ALA A 132 -7.03 2.07 4.10
N HIS A 133 -6.35 1.24 4.91
CA HIS A 133 -5.43 1.76 5.92
C HIS A 133 -4.26 2.52 5.29
N GLN A 134 -3.76 2.07 4.15
CA GLN A 134 -2.72 2.79 3.42
C GLN A 134 -3.25 4.15 2.94
N ALA A 135 -4.51 4.24 2.47
CA ALA A 135 -5.12 5.52 2.10
C ALA A 135 -5.32 6.45 3.31
N VAL A 136 -5.60 5.91 4.50
CA VAL A 136 -5.69 6.67 5.76
C VAL A 136 -4.32 7.19 6.22
N GLU A 137 -3.31 6.32 6.27
CA GLU A 137 -1.88 6.67 6.52
C GLU A 137 -1.41 7.79 5.59
N ASP A 138 -1.98 7.81 4.39
CA ASP A 138 -1.64 8.72 3.33
C ASP A 138 -2.41 10.03 3.32
N GLU A 139 -3.37 10.21 4.25
CA GLU A 139 -4.38 11.28 4.31
C GLU A 139 -5.12 11.49 2.96
N ASP A 140 -5.27 10.42 2.15
CA ASP A 140 -5.86 10.46 0.82
C ASP A 140 -7.35 10.10 0.87
N ALA A 141 -8.16 11.10 1.21
CA ALA A 141 -9.61 10.98 1.27
C ALA A 141 -10.26 10.55 -0.06
N GLN A 142 -9.65 10.85 -1.21
CA GLN A 142 -10.20 10.48 -2.52
C GLN A 142 -10.01 8.98 -2.78
N SER A 143 -8.80 8.47 -2.59
CA SER A 143 -8.51 7.04 -2.73
C SER A 143 -9.31 6.22 -1.70
N LEU A 144 -9.42 6.72 -0.47
CA LEU A 144 -10.23 6.10 0.59
C LEU A 144 -11.71 5.98 0.16
N ALA A 145 -12.31 7.07 -0.33
CA ALA A 145 -13.70 7.05 -0.80
C ALA A 145 -13.91 6.07 -1.97
N GLN A 146 -12.93 5.95 -2.88
CA GLN A 146 -13.00 4.97 -3.98
C GLN A 146 -12.96 3.53 -3.49
N LEU A 147 -12.09 3.22 -2.52
CA LEU A 147 -11.98 1.88 -1.93
C LEU A 147 -13.26 1.47 -1.20
N LEU A 148 -13.83 2.37 -0.40
CA LEU A 148 -15.10 2.14 0.29
C LEU A 148 -16.26 1.97 -0.70
N ALA A 149 -16.30 2.76 -1.77
CA ALA A 149 -17.28 2.60 -2.85
C ALA A 149 -17.16 1.25 -3.61
N MET A 150 -15.96 0.64 -3.63
CA MET A 150 -15.73 -0.70 -4.17
C MET A 150 -16.05 -1.83 -3.18
N GLY A 151 -16.52 -1.49 -1.97
CA GLY A 151 -16.94 -2.44 -0.95
C GLY A 151 -15.87 -2.82 0.07
N ALA A 152 -14.81 -2.01 0.22
CA ALA A 152 -13.96 -2.10 1.40
C ALA A 152 -14.81 -1.85 2.66
N ASP A 153 -14.56 -2.63 3.71
CA ASP A 153 -15.30 -2.53 4.97
C ASP A 153 -14.84 -1.26 5.72
N PRO A 154 -15.73 -0.28 5.98
CA PRO A 154 -15.37 0.95 6.69
C PRO A 154 -14.93 0.71 8.15
N ASP A 155 -15.23 -0.48 8.71
CA ASP A 155 -14.88 -0.89 10.07
C ASP A 155 -13.72 -1.90 10.10
N GLU A 156 -13.00 -2.10 8.98
CA GLU A 156 -11.89 -3.04 8.95
C GLU A 156 -10.79 -2.67 9.96
N VAL A 157 -10.09 -3.71 10.43
CA VAL A 157 -8.99 -3.59 11.38
C VAL A 157 -7.68 -4.04 10.73
N CYS A 158 -6.66 -3.19 10.81
CA CYS A 158 -5.30 -3.49 10.39
C CYS A 158 -4.30 -2.89 11.39
N ASP A 159 -3.25 -3.65 11.73
CA ASP A 159 -2.22 -3.28 12.70
C ASP A 159 -2.80 -2.74 14.03
N ASN A 160 -3.77 -3.46 14.59
CA ASN A 160 -4.48 -3.10 15.83
C ASN A 160 -5.23 -1.76 15.82
N MET A 161 -5.59 -1.23 14.66
CA MET A 161 -6.46 -0.05 14.55
C MET A 161 -7.66 -0.34 13.67
N THR A 162 -8.80 0.29 13.95
CA THR A 162 -9.86 0.44 12.95
C THR A 162 -9.47 1.54 11.97
N LEU A 163 -10.08 1.60 10.79
CA LEU A 163 -9.88 2.73 9.88
C LEU A 163 -10.19 4.08 10.55
N LEU A 164 -11.21 4.12 11.42
CA LEU A 164 -11.64 5.36 12.06
C LEU A 164 -10.70 5.80 13.19
N THR A 165 -10.17 4.88 13.99
CA THR A 165 -9.15 5.22 15.00
C THR A 165 -7.84 5.64 14.33
N HIS A 166 -7.43 4.93 13.26
CA HIS A 166 -6.25 5.29 12.47
C HIS A 166 -6.36 6.68 11.83
N ALA A 167 -7.54 7.05 11.30
CA ALA A 167 -7.74 8.36 10.68
C ALA A 167 -7.59 9.51 11.67
N ILE A 168 -8.17 9.38 12.86
CA ILE A 168 -8.08 10.40 13.91
C ILE A 168 -6.65 10.51 14.44
N ASP A 169 -5.96 9.38 14.58
CA ASP A 169 -4.55 9.35 14.98
C ASP A 169 -3.67 10.09 13.97
N MET A 170 -3.79 9.77 12.67
CA MET A 170 -3.01 10.43 11.61
C MET A 170 -3.30 11.92 11.48
N GLU A 171 -4.58 12.32 11.52
CA GLU A 171 -4.96 13.74 11.47
C GLU A 171 -4.46 14.52 12.71
N GLY A 172 -4.46 13.88 13.88
CA GLY A 172 -3.99 14.44 15.15
C GLY A 172 -2.46 14.54 15.22
N ASP A 173 -1.75 13.43 15.01
CA ASP A 173 -0.29 13.35 15.06
C ASP A 173 0.35 14.20 13.95
N GLY A 174 -0.21 14.16 12.73
CA GLY A 174 0.22 14.99 11.62
C GLY A 174 0.15 16.49 11.95
N ALA A 175 -0.92 16.95 12.60
CA ALA A 175 -1.05 18.33 13.06
C ALA A 175 -0.04 18.67 14.18
N LEU A 176 0.15 17.77 15.15
CA LEU A 176 1.08 17.95 16.26
C LEU A 176 2.54 18.09 15.78
N GLN A 177 2.96 17.25 14.83
CA GLN A 177 4.33 17.24 14.32
C GLN A 177 4.62 18.39 13.36
N SER A 178 3.67 18.73 12.50
CA SER A 178 3.87 19.75 11.45
C SER A 178 3.50 21.17 11.90
N GLY A 179 2.74 21.32 12.99
CA GLY A 179 2.15 22.60 13.41
C GLY A 179 1.06 23.11 12.45
N SER A 180 0.55 22.24 11.58
CA SER A 180 -0.55 22.55 10.66
C SER A 180 -1.89 22.56 11.39
N SER A 181 -2.94 23.06 10.73
CA SER A 181 -4.30 22.97 11.27
C SER A 181 -4.80 21.52 11.20
N LEU A 182 -5.51 21.09 12.25
CA LEU A 182 -6.23 19.81 12.27
C LEU A 182 -7.19 19.70 11.08
N THR A 183 -7.21 18.55 10.43
CA THR A 183 -8.14 18.23 9.33
C THR A 183 -9.03 17.05 9.71
N VAL A 184 -10.10 16.79 8.95
CA VAL A 184 -11.06 15.71 9.24
C VAL A 184 -11.52 15.01 7.96
N HIS A 185 -10.68 14.99 6.93
CA HIS A 185 -11.09 14.56 5.60
C HIS A 185 -11.29 13.05 5.53
N THR A 186 -10.35 12.26 6.07
CA THR A 186 -10.46 10.79 6.08
C THR A 186 -11.49 10.36 7.11
N THR A 187 -11.52 11.02 8.29
CA THR A 187 -12.57 10.82 9.31
C THR A 187 -13.97 11.06 8.75
N ALA A 188 -14.20 12.16 8.03
CA ALA A 188 -15.50 12.46 7.44
C ALA A 188 -15.90 11.47 6.34
N VAL A 189 -14.95 11.01 5.52
CA VAL A 189 -15.21 9.98 4.49
C VAL A 189 -15.64 8.68 5.13
N LEU A 190 -14.93 8.18 6.14
CA LEU A 190 -15.27 6.93 6.83
C LEU A 190 -16.68 6.97 7.43
N LEU A 191 -17.01 8.05 8.15
CA LEU A 191 -18.35 8.25 8.72
C LEU A 191 -19.44 8.31 7.64
N ALA A 192 -19.18 8.97 6.50
CA ALA A 192 -20.13 9.04 5.40
C ALA A 192 -20.39 7.68 4.72
N PHE A 193 -19.44 6.76 4.79
CA PHE A 193 -19.56 5.38 4.30
C PHE A 193 -20.04 4.40 5.38
N GLY A 194 -20.37 4.89 6.58
CA GLY A 194 -21.04 4.11 7.63
C GLY A 194 -20.10 3.45 8.63
N ALA A 195 -18.85 3.91 8.77
CA ALA A 195 -17.99 3.49 9.87
C ALA A 195 -18.68 3.75 11.22
N ASP A 196 -18.63 2.79 12.14
CA ASP A 196 -19.22 2.90 13.48
C ASP A 196 -18.39 3.86 14.35
N PRO A 197 -18.92 5.05 14.71
CA PRO A 197 -18.19 6.04 15.50
C PRO A 197 -17.92 5.59 16.95
N GLN A 198 -18.49 4.47 17.39
CA GLN A 198 -18.32 3.92 18.73
C GLN A 198 -17.49 2.63 18.75
N LEU A 199 -17.08 2.10 17.60
CA LEU A 199 -16.32 0.85 17.54
C LEU A 199 -14.90 1.07 18.08
N PRO A 200 -14.53 0.46 19.23
CA PRO A 200 -13.16 0.55 19.71
C PRO A 200 -12.22 -0.28 18.85
N ASP A 201 -10.96 0.14 18.82
CA ASP A 201 -9.90 -0.70 18.28
C ASP A 201 -9.61 -1.92 19.19
N PRO A 202 -8.77 -2.88 18.74
CA PRO A 202 -8.35 -4.02 19.55
C PRO A 202 -7.69 -3.69 20.91
N ASP A 203 -7.12 -2.51 21.09
CA ASP A 203 -6.56 -2.05 22.36
C ASP A 203 -7.62 -1.40 23.27
N GLY A 204 -8.86 -1.28 22.78
CA GLY A 204 -10.01 -0.77 23.50
C GLY A 204 -10.15 0.76 23.43
N GLN A 205 -9.38 1.45 22.60
CA GLN A 205 -9.50 2.88 22.42
C GLN A 205 -10.65 3.19 21.47
N THR A 206 -11.56 4.07 21.88
CA THR A 206 -12.64 4.53 21.00
C THR A 206 -12.16 5.69 20.12
N PRO A 207 -12.82 5.93 18.96
CA PRO A 207 -12.58 7.12 18.17
C PRO A 207 -12.70 8.42 18.98
N MET A 208 -13.63 8.47 19.94
CA MET A 208 -13.81 9.61 20.85
C MET A 208 -12.62 9.80 21.80
N ASP A 209 -12.06 8.70 22.33
CA ASP A 209 -10.91 8.77 23.23
C ASP A 209 -9.68 9.35 22.53
N LEU A 210 -9.41 8.93 21.28
CA LEU A 210 -8.33 9.47 20.46
C LEU A 210 -8.57 10.93 20.08
N ALA A 211 -9.79 11.29 19.67
CA ALA A 211 -10.11 12.67 19.32
C ALA A 211 -9.91 13.61 20.53
N LEU A 212 -10.23 13.16 21.75
CA LEU A 212 -9.96 13.92 22.97
C LEU A 212 -8.48 13.95 23.33
N HIS A 213 -7.74 12.85 23.10
CA HIS A 213 -6.30 12.77 23.35
C HIS A 213 -5.51 13.83 22.57
N TYR A 214 -5.88 14.06 21.31
CA TYR A 214 -5.24 15.01 20.41
C TYR A 214 -5.82 16.44 20.45
N ASP A 215 -6.74 16.75 21.38
CA ASP A 215 -7.52 18.00 21.38
C ASP A 215 -8.17 18.28 20.00
N HIS A 216 -8.64 17.22 19.35
CA HIS A 216 -9.13 17.23 17.97
C HIS A 216 -10.59 17.68 17.88
N ASP A 217 -10.85 18.95 18.19
CA ASP A 217 -12.20 19.56 18.28
C ASP A 217 -13.12 19.28 17.07
N LEU A 218 -12.55 19.23 15.86
CA LEU A 218 -13.30 18.94 14.64
C LEU A 218 -13.80 17.49 14.61
N ALA A 219 -12.93 16.52 14.92
CA ALA A 219 -13.29 15.10 15.00
C ALA A 219 -14.31 14.86 16.12
N VAL A 220 -14.13 15.48 17.29
CA VAL A 220 -15.09 15.41 18.41
C VAL A 220 -16.49 15.84 17.96
N LYS A 221 -16.61 16.99 17.28
CA LYS A 221 -17.91 17.48 16.79
C LYS A 221 -18.53 16.57 15.72
N LEU A 222 -17.71 16.01 14.82
CA LEU A 222 -18.18 15.08 13.80
C LEU A 222 -18.70 13.77 14.40
N LEU A 223 -17.95 13.19 15.34
CA LEU A 223 -18.34 11.96 16.04
C LEU A 223 -19.62 12.18 16.85
N GLN A 224 -19.70 13.25 17.65
CA GLN A 224 -20.90 13.57 18.43
C GLN A 224 -22.15 13.69 17.56
N ARG A 225 -22.00 14.26 16.35
CA ARG A 225 -23.11 14.37 15.41
C ARG A 225 -23.59 13.00 14.95
N HIS A 226 -22.70 12.10 14.53
CA HIS A 226 -23.07 10.78 14.02
C HIS A 226 -23.57 9.83 15.12
N ILE A 227 -23.11 9.99 16.36
CA ILE A 227 -23.60 9.23 17.52
C ILE A 227 -25.02 9.65 17.93
N SER A 228 -25.39 10.92 17.66
CA SER A 228 -26.69 11.48 18.07
C SER A 228 -27.79 11.35 17.01
N GLU A 229 -27.46 10.90 15.80
CA GLU A 229 -28.38 10.64 14.68
C GLU A 229 -28.94 9.21 14.73
#